data_AF-A0A969SPM6-F1
#
_entry.id   AF-A0A969SPM6-F1
#
_cell.length_a   1.000
_cell.length_b   1.000
_cell.length_c   1.000
_cell.angle_alpha   90.00
_cell.angle_beta   90.00
_cell.angle_gamma   90.00
#
_symmetry.space_group_name_H-M   'P 1'
#
loop_
_entity.id
_entity.type
_entity.pdbx_description
1 polymer ?
#
loop_
_entity_poly.entity_id
_entity_poly.type
_entity_poly.pdbx_seq_one_letter_code
_entity_poly.pdbx_strand_id
1 'polypeptide(L)' 'MVPLGILDVLGNRLSIYFGQSAETTDFIVDCLEAWWQENKREHTGLEELAIDIDNGSATRSNRTQFIKRIVQFSQKLN' A
#
# COMPACT_ATOMS: atom_id res chain seq x y z
N MET A 1 6.05 -17.63 4.16
CA MET A 1 5.81 -16.30 4.76
C MET A 1 6.48 -15.27 3.87
N VAL A 2 5.75 -14.28 3.39
CA VAL A 2 6.26 -13.23 2.51
C VAL A 2 6.11 -11.88 3.23
N PRO A 3 7.22 -11.15 3.48
CA PRO A 3 7.15 -9.83 4.10
C PRO A 3 6.81 -8.74 3.07
N LEU A 4 6.06 -7.73 3.49
CA LEU A 4 5.94 -6.44 2.79
C LEU A 4 6.34 -5.33 3.76
N GLY A 5 7.25 -4.46 3.34
CA GLY A 5 7.63 -3.25 4.08
C GLY A 5 6.95 -2.01 3.51
N ILE A 6 6.42 -1.16 4.38
CA ILE A 6 5.95 0.18 4.05
C ILE A 6 6.74 1.18 4.88
N LEU A 7 7.43 2.11 4.19
CA LEU A 7 8.19 3.17 4.82
C LEU A 7 7.41 4.49 4.68
N ASP A 8 6.99 5.05 5.82
CA ASP A 8 6.59 6.45 5.88
C ASP A 8 7.84 7.33 5.88
N VAL A 9 8.09 8.00 4.75
CA VAL A 9 9.26 8.84 4.55
C VAL A 9 9.18 10.12 5.40
N LEU A 10 7.97 10.66 5.64
CA LEU A 10 7.79 11.89 6.40
C LEU A 10 7.90 11.62 7.91
N GLY A 11 7.26 10.55 8.38
CA GLY A 11 7.30 10.14 9.78
C GLY A 11 8.55 9.35 10.17
N ASN A 12 9.35 8.89 9.20
CA ASN A 12 10.50 8.01 9.40
C ASN A 12 10.14 6.72 10.17
N ARG A 13 9.02 6.09 9.78
CA ARG A 13 8.48 4.88 10.43
C ARG A 13 8.37 3.74 9.42
N LEU A 14 8.92 2.59 9.79
CA LEU A 14 8.82 1.36 9.02
C LEU A 14 7.76 0.44 9.61
N SER A 15 6.80 0.02 8.79
CA SER A 15 5.84 -1.03 9.09
C SER A 15 6.14 -2.28 8.26
N ILE A 16 6.08 -3.47 8.87
CA ILE A 16 6.32 -4.75 8.18
C ILE A 16 5.09 -5.64 8.38
N TYR A 17 4.50 -6.08 7.27
CA TYR A 17 3.36 -6.98 7.23
C TYR A 17 3.79 -8.36 6.73
N PHE A 18 3.20 -9.43 7.27
CA PHE A 18 3.55 -10.80 6.91
C PHE A 18 2.36 -11.54 6.30
N GLY A 19 2.51 -11.92 5.03
CA GLY A 19 1.56 -12.76 4.29
C GLY A 19 1.87 -14.24 4.42
N GLN A 20 0.83 -15.07 4.33
CA GLN A 20 0.97 -16.53 4.35
C GLN A 20 1.29 -17.14 2.97
N SER A 21 1.05 -16.41 1.89
CA SER A 21 1.22 -16.85 0.49
C SER A 21 2.15 -15.91 -0.30
N ALA A 22 2.24 -16.09 -1.62
CA ALA A 22 3.07 -15.30 -2.52
C ALA A 22 2.73 -13.80 -2.47
N GLU A 23 3.70 -12.96 -2.85
CA GLU A 23 3.46 -11.54 -3.08
C GLU A 23 2.50 -11.37 -4.27
N THR A 24 1.27 -10.94 -3.98
CA THR A 24 0.26 -10.66 -4.99
C THR A 24 -0.15 -9.20 -4.94
N THR A 25 -0.73 -8.72 -6.03
CA THR A 25 -1.35 -7.39 -6.08
C THR A 25 -2.32 -7.16 -4.92
N ASP A 26 -3.18 -8.14 -4.65
CA ASP A 26 -4.19 -8.02 -3.61
C ASP A 26 -3.52 -7.93 -2.23
N PHE A 27 -2.52 -8.78 -1.96
CA PHE A 27 -1.73 -8.70 -0.73
C PHE A 27 -1.08 -7.33 -0.52
N ILE A 28 -0.44 -6.77 -1.55
CA ILE A 28 0.23 -5.46 -1.46
C ILE A 28 -0.78 -4.36 -1.12
N VAL A 29 -1.91 -4.30 -1.82
CA VAL A 29 -2.91 -3.26 -1.60
C VAL A 29 -3.65 -3.46 -0.28
N ASP A 30 -3.88 -4.70 0.16
CA ASP A 30 -4.47 -5.00 1.47
C ASP A 30 -3.57 -4.51 2.61
N CYS A 31 -2.25 -4.70 2.50
CA CYS A 31 -1.30 -4.15 3.47
C CYS A 31 -1.26 -2.61 3.44
N LEU A 32 -1.34 -1.99 2.26
CA LEU A 32 -1.42 -0.54 2.13
C LEU A 32 -2.69 0.02 2.77
N GLU A 33 -3.83 -0.65 2.56
CA GLU A 33 -5.11 -0.32 3.21
C GLU A 33 -4.98 -0.40 4.74
N ALA A 34 -4.42 -1.49 5.26
CA ALA A 34 -4.20 -1.69 6.69
C ALA A 34 -3.30 -0.59 7.28
N TRP A 35 -2.17 -0.33 6.63
CA TRP A 35 -1.25 0.73 7.03
C TRP A 35 -1.93 2.10 7.09
N TRP A 36 -2.73 2.45 6.08
CA TRP A 36 -3.43 3.73 6.11
C TRP A 36 -4.43 3.82 7.28
N GLN A 37 -5.20 2.76 7.55
CA GLN A 37 -6.14 2.78 8.68
C GLN A 37 -5.46 2.95 10.04
N GLU A 38 -4.27 2.36 10.19
CA GLU A 38 -3.46 2.44 11.41
C GLU A 38 -2.85 3.84 11.61
N ASN A 39 -2.46 4.52 10.53
CA ASN A 39 -1.65 5.75 10.60
C ASN A 39 -2.42 7.04 10.26
N LYS A 40 -3.59 6.97 9.61
CA LYS A 40 -4.34 8.16 9.15
C LYS A 40 -4.66 9.19 10.23
N ARG A 41 -4.75 8.77 11.50
CA ARG A 41 -5.00 9.67 12.64
C ARG A 41 -3.82 10.59 12.95
N GLU A 42 -2.61 10.18 12.61
CA GLU A 42 -1.39 10.98 12.78
C GLU A 42 -1.15 11.91 11.58
N HIS A 43 -1.85 11.66 10.47
CA HIS A 43 -1.76 12.43 9.23
C HIS A 43 -3.06 13.18 8.91
N THR A 44 -3.68 13.79 9.92
CA THR A 44 -4.90 14.58 9.73
C THR A 44 -4.67 15.76 8.80
N GLY A 45 -5.52 15.91 7.78
CA GLY A 45 -5.44 16.99 6.79
C GLY A 45 -4.55 16.70 5.58
N LEU A 46 -4.07 15.46 5.45
CA LEU A 46 -3.30 15.01 4.30
C LEU A 46 -4.25 14.72 3.12
N GLU A 47 -4.04 15.40 1.99
CA GLU A 47 -4.92 15.33 0.81
C GLU A 47 -4.47 14.30 -0.22
N GLU A 48 -3.18 13.92 -0.21
CA GLU A 48 -2.58 13.07 -1.22
C GLU A 48 -1.53 12.12 -0.64
N LEU A 49 -1.64 10.82 -0.97
CA LEU A 49 -0.62 9.81 -0.68
C LEU A 49 0.22 9.55 -1.93
N ALA A 50 1.48 10.01 -1.91
CA ALA A 50 2.47 9.62 -2.92
C ALA A 50 3.04 8.24 -2.55
N ILE A 51 2.93 7.28 -3.47
CA ILE A 51 3.37 5.90 -3.23
C ILE A 51 4.47 5.55 -4.22
N ASP A 52 5.69 5.33 -3.71
CA ASP A 52 6.83 4.86 -4.48
C ASP A 52 6.95 3.34 -4.34
N ILE A 53 6.61 2.62 -5.41
CA ILE A 53 6.66 1.15 -5.48
C ILE A 53 7.46 0.77 -6.71
N ASP A 54 8.31 -0.25 -6.57
CA ASP A 54 9.01 -0.81 -7.69
C ASP A 54 8.07 -1.43 -8.74
N ASN A 55 8.57 -1.64 -9.95
CA ASN A 55 7.81 -2.26 -11.04
C ASN A 55 7.88 -3.80 -10.99
N GLY A 56 7.76 -4.37 -9.80
CA GLY A 56 7.71 -5.80 -9.54
C GLY A 56 6.56 -6.51 -10.27
N SER A 57 6.63 -7.84 -10.38
CA SER A 57 5.65 -8.61 -11.17
C SER A 57 4.19 -8.40 -10.75
N ALA A 58 3.94 -8.13 -9.47
CA ALA A 58 2.65 -7.88 -8.85
C ALA A 58 2.20 -6.40 -8.92
N THR A 59 3.12 -5.47 -9.17
CA THR A 59 2.91 -4.02 -9.13
C THR A 59 3.11 -3.36 -10.49
N ARG A 60 3.30 -4.17 -11.56
CA ARG A 60 3.50 -3.61 -12.90
C ARG A 60 2.36 -2.69 -13.29
N SER A 61 2.71 -1.53 -13.85
CA SER A 61 1.74 -0.53 -14.27
C SER A 61 0.78 -1.01 -15.37
N ASN A 62 1.14 -2.06 -16.14
CA ASN A 62 0.26 -2.68 -17.12
C ASN A 62 -0.62 -3.83 -16.54
N ARG A 63 -0.46 -4.17 -15.26
CA ARG A 63 -1.30 -5.16 -14.59
C ARG A 63 -2.62 -4.50 -14.20
N THR A 64 -3.67 -4.83 -14.94
CA THR A 64 -5.02 -4.27 -14.74
C THR A 64 -5.55 -4.46 -13.32
N GLN A 65 -5.25 -5.60 -12.66
CA GLN A 65 -5.64 -5.83 -11.27
C GLN A 65 -4.97 -4.84 -10.31
N PHE A 66 -3.70 -4.46 -10.55
CA PHE A 66 -3.00 -3.50 -9.69
C PHE A 66 -3.61 -2.12 -9.82
N ILE A 67 -3.82 -1.65 -11.06
CA ILE A 67 -4.54 -0.39 -11.33
C ILE A 67 -5.91 -0.42 -10.64
N LYS A 68 -6.69 -1.49 -10.82
CA LYS A 68 -8.02 -1.63 -10.22
C LYS A 68 -7.98 -1.51 -8.69
N ARG A 69 -7.08 -2.23 -8.02
CA ARG A 69 -6.99 -2.24 -6.55
C ARG A 69 -6.50 -0.88 -6.01
N ILE A 70 -5.53 -0.23 -6.66
CA ILE A 70 -5.08 1.12 -6.27
C ILE A 70 -6.18 2.18 -6.45
N VAL A 71 -6.94 2.13 -7.55
CA VAL A 71 -8.11 3.03 -7.73
C VAL A 71 -9.16 2.80 -6.65
N GLN A 72 -9.48 1.54 -6.34
CA GLN A 72 -10.40 1.21 -5.24
C GLN A 72 -9.89 1.69 -3.89
N PHE A 73 -8.58 1.59 -3.63
CA PHE A 73 -7.96 2.12 -2.43
C PHE A 73 -8.12 3.65 -2.35
N SER A 74 -7.76 4.38 -3.42
CA SER A 74 -7.90 5.84 -3.48
C SER A 74 -9.34 6.30 -3.24
N GLN A 75 -10.34 5.59 -3.78
CA GLN A 75 -11.75 5.91 -3.54
C GLN A 75 -12.19 5.76 -2.08
N LYS A 76 -11.50 4.96 -1.27
CA LYS A 76 -11.77 4.80 0.18
C LYS A 76 -11.09 5.88 1.03
N LEU A 77 -10.17 6.66 0.47
CA LEU A 77 -9.49 7.75 1.16
C LEU A 77 -10.36 9.02 1.26
N ASN A 78 -11.25 9.20 0.28
CA ASN A 78 -12.25 10.28 0.23
C ASN A 78 -13.43 9.98 1.16
#